data_AF-A0AAU8EC58-F1
#
_entry.id   AF-A0AAU8EC58-F1
#
_cell.length_a   1.000
_cell.length_b   1.000
_cell.length_c   1.000
_cell.angle_alpha   90.00
_cell.angle_beta   90.00
_cell.angle_gamma   90.00
#
_symmetry.space_group_name_H-M   'P 1'
#
loop_
_entity.id
_entity.type
_entity.pdbx_description
1 polymer ?
#
loop_
_entity_poly.entity_id
_entity_poly.type
_entity_poly.pdbx_seq_one_letter_code
_entity_poly.pdbx_strand_id
1 'polypeptide(L)'
;MGYLLGHPDATFKDIVKASQFERQEVYSWLFKSRHKGARDSRIRTILEIEAFLDIHQRWQKVGYPFDHLVPSLATAIGSSGDRPAALAELIGTILNDGVRMPTLRIDSMHFAANTPYETKLINDPDAGKRVMPSEVATAMREALSQVVDAGTAKRVAGSFKLPDGTPLAMGGKTGTGDNRIEAIGSGGRILSSKSLNRTATFVFYIGSNHFGTLTAFVPGRSAENFTFTSALPVQVLKGMAPILTPYLQPGTHTMCQPTEVTAGR
;
A
#
# COMPACT_ATOMS: atom_id res chain seq x y z
N MET A 1 10.22 -29.51 -17.43
CA MET A 1 9.46 -30.54 -16.70
C MET A 1 9.54 -31.89 -17.41
N GLY A 2 9.11 -32.04 -18.67
CA GLY A 2 9.16 -33.35 -19.39
C GLY A 2 10.52 -34.04 -19.46
N TYR A 3 11.63 -33.32 -19.67
CA TYR A 3 12.97 -33.91 -19.80
C TYR A 3 13.52 -34.53 -18.49
N LEU A 4 13.25 -33.89 -17.35
CA LEU A 4 13.68 -34.36 -16.02
C LEU A 4 12.93 -35.62 -15.56
N LEU A 5 11.72 -35.86 -16.08
CA LEU A 5 10.97 -37.09 -15.79
C LEU A 5 11.63 -38.34 -16.38
N GLY A 6 12.38 -38.19 -17.49
CA GLY A 6 13.15 -39.28 -18.10
C GLY A 6 14.63 -39.31 -17.72
N HIS A 7 15.14 -38.22 -17.14
CA HIS A 7 16.56 -38.05 -16.78
C HIS A 7 16.67 -37.35 -15.42
N PRO A 8 16.46 -38.09 -14.31
CA PRO A 8 16.40 -37.52 -12.97
C PRO A 8 17.70 -36.85 -12.53
N ASP A 9 18.84 -37.36 -12.99
CA ASP A 9 20.18 -36.88 -12.65
C ASP A 9 20.70 -35.80 -13.63
N ALA A 10 19.86 -35.31 -14.55
CA ALA A 10 20.28 -34.34 -15.55
C ALA A 10 20.68 -33.01 -14.92
N THR A 11 21.85 -32.48 -15.31
CA THR A 11 22.31 -31.18 -14.85
C THR A 11 21.61 -30.05 -15.61
N PHE A 12 21.64 -28.82 -15.06
CA PHE A 12 21.10 -27.64 -15.76
C PHE A 12 21.65 -27.48 -17.18
N LYS A 13 22.94 -27.83 -17.38
CA LYS A 13 23.61 -27.75 -18.67
C LYS A 13 22.99 -28.71 -19.70
N ASP A 14 22.63 -29.91 -19.27
CA ASP A 14 21.99 -30.94 -20.10
C ASP A 14 20.58 -30.51 -20.49
N ILE A 15 19.82 -29.94 -19.55
CA ILE A 15 18.47 -29.40 -19.80
C ILE A 15 18.51 -28.24 -20.81
N VAL A 16 19.46 -27.32 -20.68
CA VAL A 16 19.61 -26.17 -21.60
C VAL A 16 20.00 -26.63 -23.01
N LYS A 17 20.84 -27.66 -23.10
CA LYS A 17 21.25 -28.27 -24.38
C LYS A 17 20.09 -29.02 -25.03
N ALA A 18 19.36 -29.84 -24.27
CA ALA A 18 18.21 -30.61 -24.75
C ALA A 18 17.06 -29.69 -25.21
N SER A 19 16.85 -28.56 -24.54
CA SER A 19 15.81 -27.58 -24.88
C SER A 19 16.20 -26.58 -25.98
N GLN A 20 17.32 -26.79 -26.67
CA GLN A 20 17.83 -25.83 -27.66
C GLN A 20 16.82 -25.58 -28.79
N PHE A 21 16.22 -26.63 -29.34
CA PHE A 21 15.30 -26.54 -30.46
C PHE A 21 14.00 -25.84 -30.06
N GLU A 22 13.41 -26.22 -28.93
CA GLU A 22 12.17 -25.63 -28.40
C GLU A 22 12.37 -24.16 -28.06
N ARG A 23 13.51 -23.79 -27.46
CA ARG A 23 13.83 -22.38 -27.20
C ARG A 23 13.94 -21.59 -28.50
N GLN A 24 14.58 -22.14 -29.54
CA GLN A 24 14.66 -21.48 -30.84
C GLN A 24 13.30 -21.38 -31.55
N GLU A 25 12.46 -22.41 -31.47
CA GLU A 25 11.10 -22.43 -32.04
C GLU A 25 10.16 -21.44 -31.35
N VAL A 26 10.21 -21.32 -30.02
CA VAL A 26 9.47 -20.29 -29.26
C VAL A 26 9.89 -18.88 -29.69
N TYR A 27 11.13 -18.68 -30.12
CA TYR A 27 11.62 -17.41 -30.68
C TYR A 27 11.46 -17.30 -32.19
N SER A 28 10.94 -18.31 -32.88
CA SER A 28 10.86 -18.30 -34.35
C SER A 28 9.97 -17.17 -34.90
N TRP A 29 9.00 -16.68 -34.12
CA TRP A 29 8.21 -15.48 -34.45
C TRP A 29 9.06 -14.20 -34.59
N LEU A 30 10.23 -14.13 -33.93
CA LEU A 30 11.17 -13.02 -34.08
C LEU A 30 11.77 -12.98 -35.50
N PHE A 31 11.94 -14.14 -36.13
CA PHE A 31 12.60 -14.29 -37.42
C PHE A 31 11.62 -14.50 -38.60
N LYS A 32 10.38 -14.92 -38.34
CA LYS A 32 9.38 -15.27 -39.39
C LYS A 32 8.48 -14.11 -39.85
N SER A 33 8.58 -12.90 -39.28
CA SER A 33 7.64 -11.80 -39.57
C SER A 33 8.17 -10.73 -40.53
N ARG A 34 7.42 -10.44 -41.61
CA ARG A 34 7.59 -9.25 -42.48
C ARG A 34 7.20 -7.93 -41.78
N HIS A 35 6.53 -8.00 -40.63
CA HIS A 35 5.97 -6.85 -39.90
C HIS A 35 6.88 -6.44 -38.73
N LYS A 36 8.02 -5.82 -39.04
CA LYS A 36 9.03 -5.34 -38.07
C LYS A 36 8.40 -4.52 -36.93
N GLY A 37 7.48 -3.60 -37.23
CA GLY A 37 6.84 -2.74 -36.22
C GLY A 37 6.01 -3.50 -35.19
N ALA A 38 5.23 -4.52 -35.60
CA ALA A 38 4.44 -5.34 -34.69
C ALA A 38 5.33 -6.21 -33.77
N ARG A 39 6.46 -6.69 -34.31
CA ARG A 39 7.47 -7.42 -33.53
C ARG A 39 8.14 -6.53 -32.50
N ASP A 40 8.64 -5.37 -32.92
CA ASP A 40 9.34 -4.43 -32.04
C ASP A 40 8.40 -3.94 -30.91
N SER A 41 7.12 -3.72 -31.21
CA SER A 41 6.10 -3.42 -30.21
C SER A 41 5.94 -4.56 -29.19
N ARG A 42 5.83 -5.81 -29.65
CA ARG A 42 5.69 -6.98 -28.77
C ARG A 42 6.92 -7.20 -27.89
N ILE A 43 8.14 -6.96 -28.41
CA ILE A 43 9.37 -7.00 -27.61
C ILE A 43 9.33 -5.92 -26.51
N ARG A 44 8.94 -4.68 -26.85
CA ARG A 44 8.80 -3.61 -25.86
C ARG A 44 7.79 -3.96 -24.78
N THR A 45 6.64 -4.50 -25.14
CA THR A 45 5.63 -4.97 -24.17
C THR A 45 6.18 -6.04 -23.23
N ILE A 46 6.96 -7.01 -23.73
CA ILE A 46 7.57 -8.04 -22.88
C ILE A 46 8.59 -7.41 -21.91
N LEU A 47 9.45 -6.51 -22.40
CA LEU A 47 10.42 -5.81 -21.55
C LEU A 47 9.73 -4.94 -20.48
N GLU A 48 8.63 -4.26 -20.83
CA GLU A 48 7.83 -3.51 -19.88
C GLU A 48 7.24 -4.44 -18.81
N ILE A 49 6.62 -5.56 -19.20
CA ILE A 49 6.09 -6.54 -18.25
C ILE A 49 7.19 -7.02 -17.28
N GLU A 50 8.37 -7.39 -17.80
CA GLU A 50 9.49 -7.83 -16.96
C GLU A 50 9.96 -6.75 -15.97
N ALA A 51 10.06 -5.49 -16.41
CA ALA A 51 10.41 -4.38 -15.52
C ALA A 51 9.38 -4.19 -14.39
N PHE A 52 8.09 -4.34 -14.69
CA PHE A 52 7.03 -4.22 -13.69
C PHE A 52 6.98 -5.40 -12.72
N LEU A 53 7.51 -6.57 -13.08
CA LEU A 53 7.67 -7.69 -12.14
C LEU A 53 8.67 -7.36 -11.02
N ASP A 54 9.81 -6.73 -11.31
CA ASP A 54 10.75 -6.29 -10.27
C ASP A 54 10.12 -5.21 -9.36
N ILE A 55 9.43 -4.24 -9.97
CA ILE A 55 8.69 -3.21 -9.21
C ILE A 55 7.66 -3.86 -8.29
N HIS A 56 6.91 -4.86 -8.79
CA HIS A 56 5.91 -5.60 -8.01
C HIS A 56 6.53 -6.32 -6.82
N GLN A 57 7.66 -7.01 -7.00
CA GLN A 57 8.37 -7.68 -5.90
C GLN A 57 8.81 -6.69 -4.81
N ARG A 58 9.24 -5.48 -5.19
CA ARG A 58 9.59 -4.42 -4.23
C ARG A 58 8.38 -3.93 -3.45
N TRP A 59 7.23 -3.77 -4.10
CA TRP A 59 5.97 -3.42 -3.44
C TRP A 59 5.47 -4.51 -2.48
N GLN A 60 5.64 -5.78 -2.84
CA GLN A 60 5.29 -6.89 -1.93
C GLN A 60 6.15 -6.89 -0.67
N LYS A 61 7.45 -6.55 -0.77
CA LYS A 61 8.34 -6.47 0.41
C LYS A 61 7.87 -5.46 1.44
N VAL A 62 7.27 -4.34 1.03
CA VAL A 62 6.72 -3.34 1.95
C VAL A 62 5.32 -3.68 2.45
N GLY A 63 4.83 -4.89 2.17
CA GLY A 63 3.53 -5.39 2.63
C GLY A 63 2.36 -5.06 1.72
N TYR A 64 2.61 -4.54 0.52
CA TYR A 64 1.53 -4.18 -0.39
C TYR A 64 1.03 -5.41 -1.16
N PRO A 65 -0.25 -5.77 -1.03
CA PRO A 65 -0.72 -7.10 -1.43
C PRO A 65 -1.30 -7.11 -2.85
N PHE A 66 -0.57 -6.56 -3.82
CA PHE A 66 -0.95 -6.67 -5.23
C PHE A 66 -0.78 -8.12 -5.68
N ASP A 67 -1.81 -8.69 -6.33
CA ASP A 67 -1.67 -9.96 -7.04
C ASP A 67 -0.90 -9.76 -8.36
N HIS A 68 -1.08 -8.59 -8.97
CA HIS A 68 -0.34 -8.10 -10.13
C HIS A 68 -0.33 -6.55 -10.13
N LEU A 69 0.73 -5.95 -10.66
CA LEU A 69 0.75 -4.53 -11.03
C LEU A 69 0.33 -4.38 -12.49
N VAL A 70 -0.38 -3.30 -12.81
CA VAL A 70 -0.63 -2.93 -14.21
C VAL A 70 0.72 -2.51 -14.81
N PRO A 71 1.24 -3.19 -15.86
CA PRO A 71 2.54 -2.90 -16.42
C PRO A 71 2.48 -1.67 -17.34
N SER A 72 2.20 -0.51 -16.76
CA SER A 72 2.11 0.76 -17.47
C SER A 72 2.50 1.93 -16.57
N LEU A 73 2.88 3.05 -17.19
CA LEU A 73 3.18 4.29 -16.48
C LEU A 73 2.00 4.80 -15.63
N ALA A 74 0.77 4.39 -15.94
CA ALA A 74 -0.40 4.74 -15.13
C ALA A 74 -0.32 4.20 -13.69
N THR A 75 0.51 3.19 -13.43
CA THR A 75 0.75 2.68 -12.07
C THR A 75 1.38 3.74 -11.17
N ALA A 76 2.18 4.66 -11.73
CA ALA A 76 2.76 5.78 -10.96
C ALA A 76 1.70 6.75 -10.42
N ILE A 77 0.48 6.76 -11.00
CA ILE A 77 -0.66 7.56 -10.55
C ILE A 77 -1.75 6.72 -9.86
N GLY A 78 -1.45 5.47 -9.49
CA GLY A 78 -2.35 4.63 -8.68
C GLY A 78 -3.37 3.80 -9.46
N SER A 79 -3.12 3.50 -10.75
CA SER A 79 -4.05 2.66 -11.54
C SER A 79 -4.13 1.20 -11.11
N SER A 80 -3.14 0.70 -10.37
CA SER A 80 -3.07 -0.71 -9.92
C SER A 80 -3.99 -1.02 -8.74
N GLY A 81 -4.83 -0.06 -8.32
CA GLY A 81 -5.74 -0.20 -7.20
C GLY A 81 -5.06 0.07 -5.86
N ASP A 82 -5.88 0.13 -4.81
CA ASP A 82 -5.45 0.49 -3.47
C ASP A 82 -6.17 -0.37 -2.43
N ARG A 83 -5.46 -0.75 -1.36
CA ARG A 83 -6.05 -1.27 -0.13
C ARG A 83 -5.73 -0.28 0.99
N PRO A 84 -6.71 0.49 1.50
CA PRO A 84 -6.46 1.53 2.50
C PRO A 84 -5.69 1.05 3.74
N ALA A 85 -5.90 -0.19 4.18
CA ALA A 85 -5.15 -0.79 5.29
C ALA A 85 -3.65 -0.96 4.97
N ALA A 86 -3.30 -1.38 3.75
CA ALA A 86 -1.91 -1.55 3.33
C ALA A 86 -1.19 -0.19 3.22
N LEU A 87 -1.90 0.87 2.85
CA LEU A 87 -1.35 2.22 2.88
C LEU A 87 -1.06 2.70 4.30
N ALA A 88 -1.94 2.42 5.26
CA ALA A 88 -1.67 2.74 6.66
C ALA A 88 -0.44 1.95 7.17
N GLU A 89 -0.34 0.66 6.88
CA GLU A 89 0.85 -0.16 7.23
C GLU A 89 2.14 0.39 6.61
N LEU A 90 2.09 0.89 5.37
CA LEU A 90 3.23 1.55 4.75
C LEU A 90 3.64 2.80 5.54
N ILE A 91 2.70 3.67 5.91
CA ILE A 91 3.03 4.85 6.73
C ILE A 91 3.62 4.43 8.08
N GLY A 92 3.07 3.40 8.72
CA GLY A 92 3.63 2.84 9.96
C GLY A 92 5.07 2.34 9.78
N THR A 93 5.36 1.66 8.67
CA THR A 93 6.71 1.22 8.31
C THR A 93 7.66 2.40 8.13
N ILE A 94 7.19 3.49 7.51
CA ILE A 94 7.98 4.72 7.30
C ILE A 94 8.28 5.43 8.62
N LEU A 95 7.29 5.52 9.52
CA LEU A 95 7.48 6.04 10.87
C LEU A 95 8.47 5.20 11.67
N ASN A 96 8.37 3.88 11.57
CA ASN A 96 9.22 2.92 12.25
C ASN A 96 10.55 2.68 11.51
N ASP A 97 11.13 3.74 10.96
CA ASP A 97 12.47 3.73 10.35
C ASP A 97 12.67 2.67 9.24
N GLY A 98 11.63 2.32 8.48
CA GLY A 98 11.70 1.29 7.43
C GLY A 98 11.58 -0.14 7.95
N VAL A 99 11.23 -0.33 9.21
CA VAL A 99 10.96 -1.63 9.84
C VAL A 99 9.45 -1.90 9.85
N ARG A 100 9.03 -2.93 9.12
CA ARG A 100 7.64 -3.37 9.08
C ARG A 100 7.35 -4.25 10.28
N MET A 101 6.39 -3.82 11.10
CA MET A 101 5.87 -4.58 12.24
C MET A 101 4.64 -5.41 11.82
N PRO A 102 4.39 -6.56 12.45
CA PRO A 102 3.13 -7.27 12.29
C PRO A 102 1.95 -6.45 12.85
N THR A 103 0.83 -6.41 12.12
CA THR A 103 -0.39 -5.74 12.56
C THR A 103 -1.15 -6.62 13.56
N LEU A 104 -1.06 -6.28 14.85
CA LEU A 104 -1.81 -6.96 15.90
C LEU A 104 -3.06 -6.15 16.28
N ARG A 105 -4.21 -6.83 16.42
CA ARG A 105 -5.45 -6.23 16.94
C ARG A 105 -5.72 -6.58 18.39
N ILE A 106 -5.16 -7.69 18.85
CA ILE A 106 -5.27 -8.22 20.22
C ILE A 106 -3.84 -8.47 20.67
N ASP A 107 -3.46 -7.96 21.83
CA ASP A 107 -2.13 -8.15 22.43
C ASP A 107 -2.09 -9.40 23.31
N SER A 108 -3.16 -9.61 24.08
CA SER A 108 -3.29 -10.66 25.05
C SER A 108 -4.76 -11.01 25.28
N MET A 109 -5.01 -12.25 25.73
CA MET A 109 -6.31 -12.72 26.17
C MET A 109 -6.13 -13.42 27.52
N HIS A 110 -6.92 -13.02 28.51
CA HIS A 110 -6.89 -13.59 29.85
C HIS A 110 -8.18 -14.37 30.10
N PHE A 111 -8.06 -15.69 30.22
CA PHE A 111 -9.17 -16.61 30.41
C PHE A 111 -9.22 -17.09 31.85
N ALA A 112 -10.44 -17.29 32.35
CA ALA A 112 -10.74 -17.93 33.63
C ALA A 112 -9.95 -17.36 34.83
N ALA A 113 -9.83 -16.02 34.89
CA ALA A 113 -9.13 -15.31 35.95
C ALA A 113 -9.61 -15.74 37.34
N ASN A 114 -8.67 -15.94 38.27
CA ASN A 114 -8.91 -16.40 39.64
C ASN A 114 -9.50 -17.81 39.74
N THR A 115 -9.21 -18.68 38.77
CA THR A 115 -9.58 -20.10 38.83
C THR A 115 -8.34 -20.98 38.60
N PRO A 116 -8.38 -22.27 39.00
CA PRO A 116 -7.29 -23.21 38.66
C PRO A 116 -7.05 -23.38 37.16
N TYR A 117 -7.97 -22.93 36.30
CA TYR A 117 -7.87 -22.99 34.84
C TYR A 117 -7.40 -21.65 34.22
N GLU A 118 -6.94 -20.71 35.04
CA GLU A 118 -6.49 -19.40 34.59
C GLU A 118 -5.41 -19.53 33.51
N THR A 119 -5.66 -18.93 32.35
CA THR A 119 -4.77 -19.00 31.18
C THR A 119 -4.59 -17.61 30.58
N LYS A 120 -3.34 -17.18 30.42
CA LYS A 120 -3.00 -15.95 29.69
C LYS A 120 -2.35 -16.32 28.37
N LEU A 121 -3.03 -16.00 27.28
CA LEU A 121 -2.46 -16.05 25.94
C LEU A 121 -1.88 -14.68 25.63
N ILE A 122 -0.58 -14.60 25.37
CA ILE A 122 0.11 -13.35 25.06
C ILE A 122 0.68 -13.52 23.64
N ASN A 123 0.46 -12.53 22.79
CA ASN A 123 1.10 -12.51 21.50
C ASN A 123 2.59 -12.16 21.67
N ASP A 124 3.44 -13.00 21.07
CA ASP A 124 4.87 -12.75 20.90
C ASP A 124 5.13 -12.44 19.42
N PRO A 125 4.83 -11.22 18.96
CA PRO A 125 5.06 -10.88 17.56
C PRO A 125 6.55 -10.97 17.23
N ASP A 126 6.87 -11.65 16.13
CA ASP A 126 8.22 -11.68 15.55
C ASP A 126 8.87 -10.29 15.54
N ALA A 127 10.19 -10.26 15.74
CA ALA A 127 10.99 -9.05 15.58
C ALA A 127 10.72 -8.45 14.20
N GLY A 128 10.29 -7.18 14.17
CA GLY A 128 9.94 -6.48 12.94
C GLY A 128 11.00 -6.62 11.85
N LYS A 129 10.57 -6.67 10.59
CA LYS A 129 11.47 -6.87 9.45
C LYS A 129 11.85 -5.53 8.83
N ARG A 130 13.14 -5.23 8.72
CA ARG A 130 13.61 -4.09 7.91
C ARG A 130 13.33 -4.37 6.45
N VAL A 131 12.40 -3.61 5.87
CA VAL A 131 11.98 -3.73 4.46
C VAL A 131 12.50 -2.55 3.62
N MET A 132 13.03 -1.53 4.28
CA MET A 132 13.56 -0.33 3.67
C MET A 132 14.75 0.23 4.48
N PRO A 133 15.76 0.83 3.82
CA PRO A 133 16.83 1.54 4.51
C PRO A 133 16.29 2.73 5.34
N SER A 134 16.95 3.02 6.46
CA SER A 134 16.59 4.10 7.38
C SER A 134 16.60 5.47 6.68
N GLU A 135 17.58 5.68 5.80
CA GLU A 135 17.77 6.92 5.05
C GLU A 135 16.61 7.17 4.09
N VAL A 136 16.10 6.12 3.46
CA VAL A 136 14.94 6.20 2.57
C VAL A 136 13.66 6.46 3.36
N ALA A 137 13.49 5.80 4.52
CA ALA A 137 12.36 6.07 5.41
C ALA A 137 12.37 7.52 5.90
N THR A 138 13.55 8.04 6.25
CA THR A 138 13.75 9.44 6.69
C THR A 138 13.40 10.42 5.58
N ALA A 139 13.95 10.24 4.38
CA ALA A 139 13.65 11.09 3.22
C ALA A 139 12.15 11.09 2.87
N MET A 140 11.47 9.94 2.99
CA MET A 140 10.03 9.87 2.78
C MET A 140 9.23 10.56 3.87
N ARG A 141 9.62 10.48 5.16
CA ARG A 141 8.95 11.25 6.23
C ARG A 141 9.02 12.74 5.94
N GLU A 142 10.18 13.24 5.54
CA GLU A 142 10.35 14.65 5.17
C GLU A 142 9.49 15.04 3.97
N ALA A 143 9.48 14.23 2.91
CA ALA A 143 8.66 14.47 1.73
C ALA A 143 7.15 14.47 2.06
N LEU A 144 6.70 13.57 2.94
CA LEU A 144 5.32 13.50 3.42
C LEU A 144 4.95 14.70 4.29
N SER A 145 5.88 15.22 5.10
CA SER A 145 5.68 16.46 5.89
C SER A 145 5.41 17.64 4.96
N GLN A 146 6.22 17.80 3.90
CA GLN A 146 6.07 18.92 2.95
C GLN A 146 4.68 18.98 2.28
N VAL A 147 4.04 17.84 2.07
CA VAL A 147 2.66 17.78 1.53
C VAL A 147 1.65 18.41 2.49
N VAL A 148 1.87 18.27 3.80
CA VAL A 148 1.07 18.88 4.85
C VAL A 148 1.50 20.32 5.12
N ASP A 149 2.78 20.66 5.04
CA ASP A 149 3.25 22.02 5.35
C ASP A 149 2.93 23.03 4.23
N ALA A 150 3.12 22.61 2.98
CA ALA A 150 3.02 23.48 1.81
C ALA A 150 2.21 22.90 0.64
N GLY A 151 1.79 21.63 0.71
CA GLY A 151 1.18 20.92 -0.40
C GLY A 151 -0.35 20.81 -0.35
N THR A 152 -0.85 19.75 -0.98
CA THR A 152 -2.28 19.44 -1.13
C THR A 152 -3.00 19.16 0.19
N ALA A 153 -2.27 18.87 1.27
CA ALA A 153 -2.82 18.63 2.60
C ALA A 153 -2.65 19.84 3.55
N LYS A 154 -2.23 21.02 3.06
CA LYS A 154 -1.99 22.23 3.88
C LYS A 154 -3.09 22.60 4.88
N ARG A 155 -4.35 22.24 4.57
CA ARG A 155 -5.50 22.58 5.41
C ARG A 155 -5.47 21.92 6.79
N VAL A 156 -4.78 20.79 6.96
CA VAL A 156 -4.66 20.09 8.25
C VAL A 156 -3.44 20.52 9.06
N ALA A 157 -2.51 21.29 8.48
CA ALA A 157 -1.34 21.80 9.19
C ALA A 157 -1.72 22.52 10.49
N GLY A 158 -1.01 22.21 11.58
CA GLY A 158 -1.21 22.80 12.90
C GLY A 158 -2.52 22.43 13.61
N SER A 159 -3.30 21.48 13.07
CA SER A 159 -4.59 21.07 13.68
C SER A 159 -4.41 20.15 14.90
N PHE A 160 -3.27 19.47 15.00
CA PHE A 160 -2.97 18.54 16.09
C PHE A 160 -1.88 19.12 16.98
N LYS A 161 -2.21 19.30 18.25
CA LYS A 161 -1.31 19.82 19.29
C LYS A 161 -1.54 19.04 20.58
N LEU A 162 -0.49 18.91 21.37
CA LEU A 162 -0.57 18.41 22.73
C LEU A 162 -1.27 19.43 23.65
N PRO A 163 -1.73 19.02 24.85
CA PRO A 163 -2.39 19.92 25.81
C PRO A 163 -1.55 21.13 26.22
N ASP A 164 -0.23 21.02 26.19
CA ASP A 164 0.73 22.10 26.45
C ASP A 164 0.88 23.08 25.26
N GLY A 165 0.19 22.83 24.16
CA GLY A 165 0.25 23.62 22.92
C GLY A 165 1.33 23.18 21.94
N THR A 166 2.17 22.18 22.28
CA THR A 166 3.23 21.68 21.42
C THR A 166 2.63 21.06 20.14
N PRO A 167 3.02 21.52 18.94
CA PRO A 167 2.50 20.97 17.70
C PRO A 167 3.01 19.55 17.48
N LEU A 168 2.11 18.65 17.08
CA LEU A 168 2.50 17.31 16.67
C LEU A 168 2.95 17.33 15.21
N ALA A 169 4.13 16.76 14.94
CA ALA A 169 4.63 16.59 13.58
C ALA A 169 3.61 15.80 12.75
N MET A 170 3.36 16.23 11.52
CA MET A 170 2.35 15.61 10.67
C MET A 170 2.85 15.54 9.25
N GLY A 171 2.58 14.42 8.59
CA GLY A 171 2.86 14.24 7.18
C GLY A 171 1.86 13.29 6.57
N GLY A 172 1.78 13.29 5.25
CA GLY A 172 0.85 12.41 4.56
C GLY A 172 0.85 12.60 3.06
N LYS A 173 0.04 11.81 2.37
CA LYS A 173 -0.15 11.92 0.94
C LYS A 173 -1.63 11.89 0.58
N THR A 174 -2.00 12.79 -0.31
CA THR A 174 -3.33 12.84 -0.88
C THR A 174 -3.41 12.06 -2.20
N GLY A 175 -4.53 11.39 -2.43
CA GLY A 175 -4.90 10.77 -3.71
C GLY A 175 -6.33 11.15 -4.09
N THR A 176 -6.60 11.34 -5.38
CA THR A 176 -7.94 11.53 -5.92
C THR A 176 -8.04 10.72 -7.20
N GLY A 177 -9.03 9.83 -7.28
CA GLY A 177 -9.26 8.99 -8.44
C GLY A 177 -10.67 9.19 -8.98
N ASP A 178 -10.77 9.39 -10.28
CA ASP A 178 -12.01 9.37 -11.04
C ASP A 178 -11.92 8.21 -12.04
N ASN A 179 -12.35 7.03 -11.60
CA ASN A 179 -12.16 5.80 -12.36
C ASN A 179 -13.31 5.67 -13.36
N ARG A 180 -12.98 5.61 -14.65
CA ARG A 180 -13.96 5.57 -15.75
C ARG A 180 -13.60 4.49 -16.77
N ILE A 181 -14.60 3.88 -17.37
CA ILE A 181 -14.44 3.05 -18.57
C ILE A 181 -14.70 3.92 -19.77
N GLU A 182 -13.70 4.08 -20.62
CA GLU A 182 -13.82 4.81 -21.88
C GLU A 182 -13.75 3.84 -23.07
N ALA A 183 -14.72 3.97 -23.98
CA ALA A 183 -14.67 3.29 -25.27
C ALA A 183 -14.00 4.24 -26.27
N ILE A 184 -12.90 3.82 -26.90
CA ILE A 184 -12.11 4.66 -27.80
C ILE A 184 -12.24 4.12 -29.23
N GLY A 185 -12.63 4.98 -30.16
CA GLY A 185 -12.77 4.69 -31.58
C GLY A 185 -11.46 4.94 -32.35
N SER A 186 -11.52 4.72 -33.67
CA SER A 186 -10.39 5.03 -34.56
C SER A 186 -9.95 6.49 -34.42
N GLY A 187 -8.64 6.72 -34.40
CA GLY A 187 -8.06 8.07 -34.22
C GLY A 187 -8.11 8.61 -32.79
N GLY A 188 -8.43 7.80 -31.78
CA GLY A 188 -8.39 8.21 -30.37
C GLY A 188 -9.65 8.93 -29.87
N ARG A 189 -10.73 8.95 -30.67
CA ARG A 189 -11.99 9.60 -30.27
C ARG A 189 -12.69 8.80 -29.17
N ILE A 190 -13.03 9.44 -28.06
CA ILE A 190 -13.85 8.84 -27.00
C ILE A 190 -15.29 8.69 -27.50
N LEU A 191 -15.77 7.46 -27.60
CA LEU A 191 -17.12 7.07 -28.03
C LEU A 191 -18.11 7.04 -26.85
N SER A 192 -17.63 6.68 -25.67
CA SER A 192 -18.41 6.74 -24.43
C SER A 192 -17.46 6.78 -23.23
N SER A 193 -17.88 7.41 -22.14
CA SER A 193 -17.16 7.42 -20.87
C SER A 193 -18.15 7.15 -19.75
N LYS A 194 -17.94 6.08 -18.97
CA LYS A 194 -18.84 5.66 -17.88
C LYS A 194 -18.07 5.66 -16.57
N SER A 195 -18.55 6.41 -15.57
CA SER A 195 -17.94 6.41 -14.24
C SER A 195 -18.12 5.05 -13.55
N LEU A 196 -17.04 4.53 -12.98
CA LEU A 196 -16.99 3.32 -12.16
C LEU A 196 -17.05 3.65 -10.68
N ASN A 197 -16.27 4.62 -10.25
CA ASN A 197 -16.25 5.12 -8.88
C ASN A 197 -15.47 6.43 -8.80
N ARG A 198 -15.69 7.14 -7.69
CA ARG A 198 -14.87 8.29 -7.29
C ARG A 198 -14.26 8.03 -5.93
N THR A 199 -12.97 8.31 -5.82
CA THR A 199 -12.17 8.09 -4.61
C THR A 199 -11.42 9.36 -4.22
N ALA A 200 -11.32 9.60 -2.92
CA ALA A 200 -10.42 10.59 -2.37
C ALA A 200 -9.82 10.03 -1.08
N THR A 201 -8.50 9.85 -1.07
CA THR A 201 -7.77 9.21 0.01
C THR A 201 -6.76 10.19 0.59
N PHE A 202 -6.63 10.19 1.92
CA PHE A 202 -5.51 10.81 2.62
C PHE A 202 -4.87 9.79 3.56
N VAL A 203 -3.62 9.44 3.28
CA VAL A 203 -2.77 8.63 4.17
C VAL A 203 -1.93 9.57 5.00
N PHE A 204 -1.74 9.29 6.28
CA PHE A 204 -1.09 10.25 7.16
C PHE A 204 -0.43 9.60 8.37
N TYR A 205 0.48 10.35 8.98
CA TYR A 205 0.95 10.16 10.34
C TYR A 205 0.73 11.41 11.19
N ILE A 206 0.60 11.24 12.50
CA ILE A 206 0.51 12.30 13.51
C ILE A 206 1.43 11.92 14.68
N GLY A 207 2.43 12.77 14.93
CA GLY A 207 3.51 12.47 15.86
C GLY A 207 4.32 11.23 15.43
N SER A 208 4.92 10.56 16.41
CA SER A 208 5.78 9.39 16.18
C SER A 208 5.02 8.06 16.12
N ASN A 209 3.80 8.00 16.69
CA ASN A 209 3.16 6.73 17.04
C ASN A 209 1.79 6.53 16.36
N HIS A 210 1.24 7.53 15.68
CA HIS A 210 -0.09 7.45 15.10
C HIS A 210 -0.03 7.61 13.59
N PHE A 211 -0.75 6.75 12.89
CA PHE A 211 -0.86 6.77 11.45
C PHE A 211 -2.17 6.14 11.01
N GLY A 212 -2.60 6.46 9.79
CA GLY A 212 -3.87 5.97 9.29
C GLY A 212 -4.12 6.36 7.85
N THR A 213 -5.30 5.97 7.38
CA THR A 213 -5.80 6.30 6.06
C THR A 213 -7.28 6.66 6.17
N LEU A 214 -7.67 7.77 5.54
CA LEU A 214 -9.06 8.20 5.45
C LEU A 214 -9.47 8.29 3.98
N THR A 215 -10.48 7.51 3.61
CA THR A 215 -10.96 7.40 2.22
C THR A 215 -12.43 7.77 2.13
N ALA A 216 -12.75 8.72 1.26
CA ALA A 216 -14.09 8.94 0.75
C ALA A 216 -14.26 8.15 -0.56
N PHE A 217 -15.34 7.38 -0.66
CA PHE A 217 -15.58 6.48 -1.78
C PHE A 217 -17.05 6.52 -2.19
N VAL A 218 -17.29 6.74 -3.48
CA VAL A 218 -18.62 6.61 -4.09
C VAL A 218 -18.55 5.56 -5.19
N PRO A 219 -19.24 4.42 -5.03
CA PRO A 219 -19.25 3.36 -6.03
C PRO A 219 -20.27 3.62 -7.14
N GLY A 220 -20.01 3.04 -8.30
CA GLY A 220 -20.96 2.92 -9.40
C GLY A 220 -21.16 4.18 -10.21
N ARG A 221 -22.14 4.14 -11.12
CA ARG A 221 -22.43 5.24 -12.06
C ARG A 221 -22.88 6.52 -11.36
N SER A 222 -23.45 6.41 -10.16
CA SER A 222 -23.84 7.59 -9.35
C SER A 222 -22.65 8.47 -9.00
N ALA A 223 -21.41 7.94 -9.03
CA ALA A 223 -20.19 8.71 -8.83
C ALA A 223 -20.04 9.89 -9.81
N GLU A 224 -20.66 9.82 -10.98
CA GLU A 224 -20.69 10.93 -11.96
C GLU A 224 -21.36 12.21 -11.38
N ASN A 225 -22.26 12.05 -10.42
CA ASN A 225 -22.95 13.17 -9.77
C ASN A 225 -22.14 13.78 -8.60
N PHE A 226 -20.99 13.22 -8.26
CA PHE A 226 -20.17 13.67 -7.14
C PHE A 226 -18.89 14.33 -7.61
N THR A 227 -18.67 15.56 -7.14
CA THR A 227 -17.40 16.26 -7.32
C THR A 227 -16.75 16.50 -5.98
N PHE A 228 -15.72 15.71 -5.66
CA PHE A 228 -14.85 15.95 -4.50
C PHE A 228 -13.40 15.59 -4.82
N THR A 229 -12.49 16.11 -4.01
CA THR A 229 -11.06 15.85 -4.04
C THR A 229 -10.60 15.35 -2.68
N SER A 230 -9.31 15.02 -2.57
CA SER A 230 -8.63 14.73 -1.30
C SER A 230 -8.72 15.85 -0.26
N ALA A 231 -9.19 17.05 -0.60
CA ALA A 231 -9.50 18.07 0.40
C ALA A 231 -10.60 17.62 1.37
N LEU A 232 -11.54 16.78 0.93
CA LEU A 232 -12.60 16.23 1.79
C LEU A 232 -12.03 15.41 2.95
N PRO A 233 -11.27 14.31 2.71
CA PRO A 233 -10.73 13.51 3.81
C PRO A 233 -9.76 14.29 4.71
N VAL A 234 -8.99 15.24 4.14
CA VAL A 234 -8.12 16.15 4.93
C VAL A 234 -8.94 17.01 5.88
N GLN A 235 -10.08 17.55 5.44
CA GLN A 235 -10.97 18.36 6.28
C GLN A 235 -11.70 17.52 7.32
N VAL A 236 -12.13 16.30 6.97
CA VAL A 236 -12.72 15.37 7.94
C VAL A 236 -11.72 15.07 9.05
N LEU A 237 -10.47 14.73 8.72
CA LEU A 237 -9.44 14.47 9.72
C LEU A 237 -9.20 15.69 10.63
N LYS A 238 -9.16 16.91 10.06
CA LYS A 238 -9.08 18.15 10.84
C LYS A 238 -10.25 18.29 11.81
N GLY A 239 -11.48 18.03 11.35
CA GLY A 239 -12.68 18.09 12.18
C GLY A 239 -12.70 17.02 13.28
N MET A 240 -12.01 15.89 13.08
CA MET A 240 -11.83 14.85 14.08
C MET A 240 -10.82 15.20 15.18
N ALA A 241 -10.05 16.30 15.05
CA ALA A 241 -9.00 16.65 16.02
C ALA A 241 -9.46 16.63 17.48
N PRO A 242 -10.62 17.22 17.86
CA PRO A 242 -11.08 17.18 19.26
C PRO A 242 -11.30 15.76 19.81
N ILE A 243 -11.69 14.81 18.95
CA ILE A 243 -11.96 13.42 19.33
C ILE A 243 -10.64 12.63 19.39
N LEU A 244 -9.65 12.98 18.56
CA LEU A 244 -8.38 12.26 18.46
C LEU A 244 -7.35 12.75 19.48
N THR A 245 -7.30 14.04 19.81
CA THR A 245 -6.30 14.64 20.71
C THR A 245 -6.07 13.89 22.03
N PRO A 246 -7.10 13.37 22.73
CA PRO A 246 -6.87 12.58 23.96
C PRO A 246 -6.00 11.34 23.76
N TYR A 247 -6.11 10.69 22.61
CA TYR A 247 -5.35 9.47 22.26
C TYR A 247 -3.95 9.77 21.72
N LEU A 248 -3.71 11.01 21.26
CA LEU A 248 -2.42 11.42 20.72
C LEU A 248 -1.39 11.78 21.81
N GLN A 249 -1.82 11.82 23.07
CA GLN A 249 -0.94 12.16 24.20
C GLN A 249 0.01 10.99 24.51
N PRO A 250 1.28 11.26 24.85
CA PRO A 250 2.18 10.23 25.32
C PRO A 250 1.60 9.49 26.54
N GLY A 251 1.57 8.15 26.48
CA GLY A 251 1.15 7.30 27.59
C GLY A 251 -0.35 7.11 27.77
N THR A 252 -1.22 7.81 27.02
CA THR A 252 -2.68 7.60 27.11
C THR A 252 -3.17 6.40 26.30
N HIS A 253 -2.39 5.93 25.32
CA HIS A 253 -2.65 4.76 24.48
C HIS A 253 -4.12 4.71 24.01
N THR A 254 -4.84 3.64 24.34
CA THR A 254 -6.22 3.38 23.93
C THR A 254 -7.25 4.07 24.82
N MET A 255 -6.85 4.79 25.87
CA MET A 255 -7.69 5.23 27.00
C MET A 255 -8.46 4.10 27.72
N CYS A 256 -8.47 2.88 27.18
CA CYS A 256 -8.87 1.66 27.86
C CYS A 256 -7.83 1.34 28.93
N GLN A 257 -8.16 1.66 30.18
CA GLN A 257 -7.42 1.14 31.33
C GLN A 257 -8.00 -0.23 31.68
N PRO A 258 -7.20 -1.31 31.69
CA PRO A 258 -7.66 -2.58 32.23
C PRO A 258 -8.07 -2.33 33.69
N THR A 259 -9.27 -2.79 34.06
CA THR A 259 -9.73 -2.70 35.44
C THR A 259 -8.78 -3.54 36.30
N GLU A 260 -8.01 -2.92 37.20
CA GLU A 260 -7.24 -3.67 38.18
C GLU A 260 -8.22 -4.45 39.05
N VAL A 261 -8.29 -5.77 38.82
CA VAL A 261 -8.98 -6.67 39.73
C VAL A 261 -8.09 -6.79 40.95
N THR A 262 -8.36 -5.96 41.96
CA THR A 262 -7.72 -6.09 43.28
C THR A 262 -8.06 -7.47 43.82
N ALA A 263 -7.04 -8.33 43.93
CA ALA A 263 -7.17 -9.59 44.66
C ALA A 263 -7.58 -9.25 46.10
N GLY A 264 -8.84 -9.52 46.42
CA GLY A 264 -9.33 -9.46 47.80
C GLY A 264 -8.45 -10.35 48.67
N ARG A 265 -7.97 -9.78 49.78
CA ARG A 265 -7.20 -10.46 50.83
C ARG A 265 -7.91 -11.71 51.34
#